data_AF-A0A654ZLC2-F1
#
_entry.id   AF-A0A654ZLC2-F1
#
_cell.length_a   1.000
_cell.length_b   1.000
_cell.length_c   1.000
_cell.angle_alpha   90.00
_cell.angle_beta   90.00
_cell.angle_gamma   90.00
#
_symmetry.space_group_name_H-M   'P 1'
#
loop_
_entity.id
_entity.type
_entity.pdbx_description
1 polymer ?
#
loop_
_entity_poly.entity_id
_entity_poly.type
_entity_poly.pdbx_seq_one_letter_code
_entity_poly.pdbx_strand_id
1 'polypeptide(L)'
;MPADNPEIRSLAYLSFPAGRFEREMADLYGIRPVGHPKPRRLVRHAHWPDWHPMRTDAGPAPEFTDTGAFPFLAVEGPGVYEIPVGPVHAGLIEPGHFRFSVAGETIVRLKARLWFVHRGIEKLLHGRPATAAVDLAERISGDTSAAHALAHSLAIEDALGIELPHEVHRLRALIVELERLYNHAADLGALANDVGYSLANAHAQRIRENLLRRNAAVTGHRLLRGAIRAGGVALRALPDTDELAALAVDLAEVATLTLANSVVYDRFAGTAVLHPDDASALGCLGYVARASGLRSDARVEHPTIVLPITEIGAPDGDVLARYTVRRDEFAASAALAQHIVESHTGPIEYAATLHPVGAPSSGIGIVEGWRGTIVHRVEIDVDGRITRAKVVDPSWFNWPALPVAMADTIVPDFPLANKSFNQSYAGNDL
;
A
#
# COMPACT_ATOMS: atom_id res chain seq x y z
N MET A 1 -3.37 -17.31 25.94
CA MET A 1 -4.83 -17.14 25.99
C MET A 1 -5.47 -18.51 26.07
N PRO A 2 -6.59 -18.70 26.77
CA PRO A 2 -7.30 -19.99 26.77
C PRO A 2 -7.69 -20.36 25.33
N ALA A 3 -7.43 -21.61 24.92
CA ALA A 3 -7.71 -22.07 23.56
C ALA A 3 -9.22 -22.11 23.26
N ASP A 4 -10.04 -22.39 24.28
CA ASP A 4 -11.48 -22.61 24.14
C ASP A 4 -12.31 -21.32 24.21
N ASN A 5 -11.76 -20.23 24.75
CA ASN A 5 -12.39 -18.92 24.76
C ASN A 5 -11.35 -17.79 24.66
N PRO A 6 -10.76 -17.58 23.48
CA PRO A 6 -9.73 -16.58 23.31
C PRO A 6 -10.33 -15.16 23.29
N GLU A 7 -10.20 -14.45 24.40
CA GLU A 7 -10.65 -13.06 24.56
C GLU A 7 -9.50 -12.10 24.89
N ILE A 8 -9.53 -10.90 24.29
CA ILE A 8 -8.68 -9.78 24.67
C ILE A 8 -9.52 -8.55 25.03
N ARG A 9 -8.99 -7.65 25.85
CA ARG A 9 -9.60 -6.33 26.05
C ARG A 9 -9.36 -5.47 24.83
N SER A 10 -10.42 -4.90 24.26
CA SER A 10 -10.32 -4.03 23.09
C SER A 10 -9.50 -2.78 23.39
N LEU A 11 -8.66 -2.36 22.44
CA LEU A 11 -7.87 -1.14 22.37
C LEU A 11 -8.47 -0.13 21.38
N ALA A 12 -9.61 -0.45 20.76
CA ALA A 12 -10.28 0.41 19.78
C ALA A 12 -10.72 1.77 20.34
N TYR A 13 -10.78 1.93 21.66
CA TYR A 13 -11.04 3.22 22.32
C TYR A 13 -9.80 4.14 22.35
N LEU A 14 -8.60 3.58 22.15
CA LEU A 14 -7.33 4.32 22.08
C LEU A 14 -6.96 4.68 20.64
N SER A 15 -7.27 3.80 19.69
CA SER A 15 -6.79 3.92 18.31
C SER A 15 -7.78 3.26 17.35
N PHE A 16 -8.20 4.01 16.33
CA PHE A 16 -9.07 3.49 15.28
C PHE A 16 -8.42 2.33 14.49
N PRO A 17 -7.14 2.42 14.06
CA PRO A 17 -6.43 1.29 13.47
C PRO A 17 -6.38 0.04 14.35
N ALA A 18 -6.16 0.19 15.66
CA ALA A 18 -6.13 -0.96 16.58
C ALA A 18 -7.45 -1.73 16.53
N GLY A 19 -8.59 -1.03 16.54
CA GLY A 19 -9.90 -1.67 16.38
C GLY A 19 -10.08 -2.43 15.06
N ARG A 20 -9.42 -2.00 13.98
CA ARG A 20 -9.43 -2.77 12.72
C ARG A 20 -8.65 -4.07 12.83
N PHE A 21 -7.44 -4.05 13.41
CA PHE A 21 -6.65 -5.26 13.65
C PHE A 21 -7.38 -6.23 14.58
N GLU A 22 -8.09 -5.72 15.59
CA GLU A 22 -8.91 -6.54 16.48
C GLU A 22 -10.04 -7.26 15.74
N ARG A 23 -10.68 -6.58 14.78
CA ARG A 23 -11.73 -7.18 13.94
C ARG A 23 -11.17 -8.19 12.94
N GLU A 24 -10.00 -7.93 12.36
CA GLU A 24 -9.28 -8.91 11.54
C GLU A 24 -8.93 -10.15 12.35
N MET A 25 -8.41 -9.97 13.55
CA MET A 25 -8.03 -11.06 14.44
C MET A 25 -9.25 -11.89 14.89
N ALA A 26 -10.37 -11.24 15.19
CA ALA A 26 -11.63 -11.92 15.47
C ALA A 26 -12.11 -12.75 14.28
N ASP A 27 -11.99 -12.20 13.09
CA ASP A 27 -12.42 -12.83 11.84
C ASP A 27 -11.53 -14.03 11.48
N LEU A 28 -10.21 -13.87 11.49
CA LEU A 28 -9.26 -14.85 10.97
C LEU A 28 -8.81 -15.89 11.99
N TYR A 29 -8.82 -15.55 13.28
CA TYR A 29 -8.35 -16.42 14.37
C TYR A 29 -9.43 -16.79 15.39
N GLY A 30 -10.57 -16.08 15.42
CA GLY A 30 -11.63 -16.29 16.41
C GLY A 30 -11.37 -15.62 17.76
N ILE A 31 -10.35 -14.74 17.84
CA ILE A 31 -9.99 -14.05 19.08
C ILE A 31 -10.91 -12.85 19.29
N ARG A 32 -11.74 -12.85 20.32
CA ARG A 32 -12.78 -11.83 20.50
C ARG A 32 -12.27 -10.61 21.27
N PRO A 33 -12.39 -9.38 20.72
CA PRO A 33 -12.09 -8.16 21.44
C PRO A 33 -13.28 -7.71 22.31
N VAL A 34 -13.19 -7.92 23.61
CA VAL A 34 -14.21 -7.53 24.60
C VAL A 34 -14.23 -6.02 24.78
N GLY A 35 -15.42 -5.42 24.67
CA GLY A 35 -15.61 -3.97 24.76
C GLY A 35 -15.36 -3.20 23.46
N HIS A 36 -15.17 -3.90 22.33
CA HIS A 36 -14.97 -3.25 21.04
C HIS A 36 -16.23 -2.46 20.62
N PRO A 37 -16.12 -1.18 20.21
CA PRO A 37 -17.28 -0.31 19.94
C PRO A 37 -18.07 -0.71 18.69
N LYS A 38 -17.43 -1.44 17.76
CA LYS A 38 -18.04 -1.87 16.50
C LYS A 38 -17.67 -3.33 16.12
N PRO A 39 -18.15 -4.34 16.88
CA PRO A 39 -17.72 -5.73 16.76
C PRO A 39 -18.41 -6.41 15.55
N ARG A 40 -18.17 -5.89 14.35
CA ARG A 40 -18.69 -6.43 13.09
C ARG A 40 -17.57 -7.06 12.28
N ARG A 41 -17.88 -8.10 11.53
CA ARG A 41 -16.94 -8.72 10.58
C ARG A 41 -16.29 -7.66 9.68
N LEU A 42 -15.00 -7.82 9.43
CA LEU A 42 -14.17 -6.97 8.59
C LEU A 42 -13.75 -7.75 7.34
N VAL A 43 -12.97 -8.81 7.50
CA VAL A 43 -12.46 -9.68 6.44
C VAL A 43 -13.53 -10.66 5.97
N ARG A 44 -14.18 -11.36 6.92
CA ARG A 44 -15.18 -12.40 6.59
C ARG A 44 -16.40 -11.75 5.95
N HIS A 45 -16.76 -12.19 4.75
CA HIS A 45 -18.05 -11.83 4.15
C HIS A 45 -19.18 -12.64 4.78
N ALA A 46 -20.42 -12.27 4.47
CA ALA A 46 -21.60 -12.88 5.09
C ALA A 46 -21.66 -14.39 4.84
N HIS A 47 -21.35 -14.82 3.60
CA HIS A 47 -21.29 -16.21 3.17
C HIS A 47 -20.15 -17.04 3.80
N TRP A 48 -19.26 -16.44 4.59
CA TRP A 48 -18.22 -17.20 5.29
C TRP A 48 -18.82 -17.95 6.49
N PRO A 49 -18.71 -19.30 6.51
CA PRO A 49 -19.14 -20.10 7.65
C PRO A 49 -18.25 -19.84 8.85
N ASP A 50 -18.61 -20.37 10.02
CA ASP A 50 -17.82 -20.18 11.24
C ASP A 50 -16.51 -20.96 11.19
N TRP A 51 -15.53 -20.33 10.55
CA TRP A 51 -14.23 -20.89 10.21
C TRP A 51 -13.16 -19.80 10.31
N HIS A 52 -12.00 -20.19 10.84
CA HIS A 52 -10.90 -19.30 11.17
C HIS A 52 -9.61 -19.82 10.50
N PRO A 53 -9.36 -19.46 9.23
CA PRO A 53 -8.32 -20.09 8.40
C PRO A 53 -6.90 -19.96 8.95
N MET A 54 -6.66 -18.95 9.79
CA MET A 54 -5.34 -18.67 10.34
C MET A 54 -5.01 -19.50 11.58
N ARG A 55 -5.96 -20.26 12.12
CA ARG A 55 -5.66 -21.26 13.17
C ARG A 55 -4.85 -22.43 12.59
N THR A 56 -4.02 -23.04 13.43
CA THR A 56 -3.23 -24.24 13.08
C THR A 56 -4.11 -25.47 12.91
N ASP A 57 -5.21 -25.54 13.65
CA ASP A 57 -6.20 -26.62 13.67
C ASP A 57 -7.46 -26.33 12.82
N ALA A 58 -7.41 -25.32 11.93
CA ALA A 58 -8.56 -24.84 11.17
C ALA A 58 -9.22 -25.90 10.26
N GLY A 59 -8.51 -26.99 9.93
CA GLY A 59 -8.97 -28.00 8.99
C GLY A 59 -9.12 -27.48 7.55
N PRO A 60 -9.70 -28.29 6.64
CA PRO A 60 -10.02 -27.84 5.30
C PRO A 60 -11.10 -26.75 5.32
N ALA A 61 -11.13 -25.92 4.28
CA ALA A 61 -12.19 -24.93 4.12
C ALA A 61 -13.55 -25.64 4.03
N PRO A 62 -14.52 -25.32 4.91
CA PRO A 62 -15.87 -25.84 4.81
C PRO A 62 -16.61 -25.24 3.61
N GLU A 63 -17.79 -25.77 3.32
CA GLU A 63 -18.66 -25.23 2.28
C GLU A 63 -19.12 -23.81 2.63
N PHE A 64 -18.95 -22.87 1.70
CA PHE A 64 -19.42 -21.51 1.84
C PHE A 64 -20.90 -21.49 1.49
N THR A 65 -21.73 -21.07 2.45
CA THR A 65 -23.19 -21.06 2.28
C THR A 65 -23.64 -19.67 1.84
N ASP A 66 -24.62 -19.60 0.93
CA ASP A 66 -25.17 -18.33 0.49
C ASP A 66 -26.07 -17.74 1.58
N THR A 67 -25.46 -17.06 2.55
CA THR A 67 -26.14 -16.51 3.71
C THR A 67 -25.84 -15.03 3.88
N GLY A 68 -26.86 -14.22 3.58
CA GLY A 68 -26.99 -12.83 4.03
C GLY A 68 -26.25 -11.78 3.20
N ALA A 69 -26.74 -10.53 3.30
CA ALA A 69 -26.09 -9.35 2.73
C ALA A 69 -25.20 -8.66 3.78
N PHE A 70 -24.20 -7.89 3.32
CA PHE A 70 -23.49 -6.99 4.23
C PHE A 70 -24.47 -5.92 4.76
N PRO A 71 -24.58 -5.72 6.09
CA PRO A 71 -25.54 -4.79 6.66
C PRO A 71 -25.05 -3.35 6.51
N PHE A 72 -25.22 -2.80 5.31
CA PHE A 72 -25.04 -1.37 5.06
C PHE A 72 -25.98 -0.58 5.97
N LEU A 73 -25.49 0.55 6.49
CA LEU A 73 -26.35 1.43 7.27
C LEU A 73 -27.27 2.16 6.29
N ALA A 74 -28.57 1.94 6.40
CA ALA A 74 -29.56 2.70 5.66
C ALA A 74 -29.53 4.17 6.10
N VAL A 75 -29.57 5.08 5.14
CA VAL A 75 -29.72 6.52 5.38
C VAL A 75 -31.10 6.90 4.88
N GLU A 76 -31.93 7.42 5.78
CA GLU A 76 -33.30 7.81 5.49
C GLU A 76 -33.41 9.34 5.38
N GLY A 77 -34.27 9.81 4.48
CA GLY A 77 -34.55 11.23 4.28
C GLY A 77 -35.26 11.49 2.96
N PRO A 78 -35.96 12.63 2.80
CA PRO A 78 -36.60 13.00 1.54
C PRO A 78 -35.59 13.05 0.40
N GLY A 79 -35.83 12.30 -0.68
CA GLY A 79 -34.98 12.29 -1.87
C GLY A 79 -33.64 11.56 -1.72
N VAL A 80 -33.40 10.88 -0.58
CA VAL A 80 -32.21 10.04 -0.41
C VAL A 80 -32.40 8.73 -1.15
N TYR A 81 -31.41 8.35 -1.96
CA TYR A 81 -31.37 7.05 -2.63
C TYR A 81 -29.97 6.45 -2.58
N GLU A 82 -29.89 5.15 -2.89
CA GLU A 82 -28.62 4.42 -2.85
C GLU A 82 -28.09 4.14 -4.25
N ILE A 83 -26.77 4.26 -4.41
CA ILE A 83 -26.05 3.84 -5.60
C ILE A 83 -25.05 2.75 -5.20
N PRO A 84 -25.17 1.52 -5.73
CA PRO A 84 -24.13 0.50 -5.59
C PRO A 84 -23.11 0.60 -6.73
N VAL A 85 -21.83 0.54 -6.40
CA VAL A 85 -20.73 0.38 -7.37
C VAL A 85 -19.86 -0.80 -6.95
N GLY A 86 -19.62 -1.74 -7.88
CA GLY A 86 -18.85 -2.96 -7.60
C GLY A 86 -19.69 -4.10 -7.00
N PRO A 87 -19.08 -5.25 -6.63
CA PRO A 87 -17.64 -5.53 -6.67
C PRO A 87 -17.10 -5.78 -8.09
N VAL A 88 -17.99 -6.01 -9.07
CA VAL A 88 -17.64 -6.05 -10.50
C VAL A 88 -17.79 -4.65 -11.07
N HIS A 89 -16.73 -4.14 -11.68
CA HIS A 89 -16.72 -2.83 -12.31
C HIS A 89 -16.45 -2.97 -13.81
N ALA A 90 -17.00 -2.05 -14.61
CA ALA A 90 -16.81 -2.08 -16.06
C ALA A 90 -15.38 -1.72 -16.49
N GLY A 91 -14.69 -0.92 -15.67
CA GLY A 91 -13.26 -0.60 -15.84
C GLY A 91 -12.34 -1.67 -15.24
N LEU A 92 -11.07 -1.65 -15.64
CA LEU A 92 -10.05 -2.58 -15.18
C LEU A 92 -9.50 -2.14 -13.81
N ILE A 93 -10.26 -2.40 -12.74
CA ILE A 93 -9.88 -2.13 -11.34
C ILE A 93 -10.08 -3.37 -10.48
N GLU A 94 -9.35 -3.45 -9.37
CA GLU A 94 -9.53 -4.56 -8.43
C GLU A 94 -10.90 -4.49 -7.73
N PRO A 95 -11.49 -5.65 -7.37
CA PRO A 95 -12.81 -5.73 -6.74
C PRO A 95 -12.95 -4.99 -5.40
N GLY A 96 -13.89 -4.04 -5.34
CA GLY A 96 -14.42 -3.46 -4.11
C GLY A 96 -15.84 -2.96 -4.31
N HIS A 97 -16.66 -3.02 -3.26
CA HIS A 97 -18.06 -2.57 -3.30
C HIS A 97 -18.22 -1.28 -2.51
N PHE A 98 -18.63 -0.22 -3.20
CA PHE A 98 -18.92 1.08 -2.66
C PHE A 98 -20.44 1.29 -2.64
N ARG A 99 -20.99 1.59 -1.45
CA ARG A 99 -22.39 1.96 -1.27
C ARG A 99 -22.47 3.44 -0.96
N PHE A 100 -23.08 4.20 -1.87
CA PHE A 100 -23.35 5.61 -1.70
C PHE A 100 -24.79 5.79 -1.22
N SER A 101 -24.98 6.65 -0.23
CA SER A 101 -26.27 7.24 0.10
C SER A 101 -26.23 8.70 -0.32
N VAL A 102 -27.13 9.10 -1.22
CA VAL A 102 -27.02 10.34 -1.99
C VAL A 102 -28.29 11.15 -1.85
N ALA A 103 -28.15 12.47 -1.67
CA ALA A 103 -29.24 13.44 -1.73
C ALA A 103 -29.01 14.37 -2.94
N GLY A 104 -29.78 14.18 -4.01
CA GLY A 104 -29.48 14.80 -5.30
C GLY A 104 -28.20 14.21 -5.89
N GLU A 105 -27.11 14.99 -5.92
CA GLU A 105 -25.77 14.51 -6.31
C GLU A 105 -24.81 14.41 -5.11
N THR A 106 -25.16 15.00 -3.98
CA THR A 106 -24.30 15.07 -2.79
C THR A 106 -24.29 13.74 -2.05
N ILE A 107 -23.08 13.23 -1.77
CA ILE A 107 -22.85 12.02 -1.01
C ILE A 107 -22.99 12.36 0.48
N VAL A 108 -24.09 11.89 1.07
CA VAL A 108 -24.32 11.96 2.52
C VAL A 108 -23.49 10.91 3.24
N ARG A 109 -23.27 9.76 2.59
CA ARG A 109 -22.50 8.66 3.15
C ARG A 109 -21.90 7.80 2.06
N LEU A 110 -20.61 7.49 2.20
CA LEU A 110 -19.95 6.44 1.46
C LEU A 110 -19.58 5.29 2.40
N LYS A 111 -19.91 4.05 2.01
CA LYS A 111 -19.38 2.86 2.67
C LYS A 111 -18.63 1.97 1.68
N ALA A 112 -17.32 1.90 1.83
CA ALA A 112 -16.49 0.89 1.18
C ALA A 112 -16.58 -0.46 1.91
N ARG A 113 -16.81 -1.52 1.14
CA ARG A 113 -16.71 -2.93 1.50
C ARG A 113 -15.63 -3.56 0.62
N LEU A 114 -14.54 -3.98 1.24
CA LEU A 114 -13.37 -4.59 0.59
C LEU A 114 -13.31 -6.09 0.92
N TRP A 115 -12.12 -6.70 0.92
CA TRP A 115 -11.88 -8.12 1.17
C TRP A 115 -12.43 -9.05 0.08
N PHE A 116 -12.53 -8.57 -1.16
CA PHE A 116 -12.92 -9.39 -2.31
C PHE A 116 -11.72 -10.02 -3.01
N VAL A 117 -10.50 -9.54 -2.74
CA VAL A 117 -9.24 -10.08 -3.29
C VAL A 117 -8.33 -10.68 -2.23
N HIS A 118 -8.92 -11.20 -1.15
CA HIS A 118 -8.17 -11.90 -0.12
C HIS A 118 -7.62 -13.23 -0.63
N ARG A 119 -6.30 -13.29 -0.81
CA ARG A 119 -5.58 -14.45 -1.39
C ARG A 119 -4.94 -15.36 -0.35
N GLY A 120 -5.02 -15.00 0.94
CA GLY A 120 -4.43 -15.78 2.03
C GLY A 120 -2.91 -15.79 1.99
N ILE A 121 -2.29 -14.66 1.61
CA ILE A 121 -0.82 -14.57 1.45
C ILE A 121 -0.12 -14.92 2.77
N GLU A 122 -0.62 -14.43 3.90
CA GLU A 122 -0.07 -14.74 5.22
C GLU A 122 -0.10 -16.25 5.53
N LYS A 123 -1.16 -16.96 5.12
CA LYS A 123 -1.27 -18.42 5.26
C LYS A 123 -0.35 -19.15 4.29
N LEU A 124 -0.18 -18.66 3.06
CA LEU A 124 0.70 -19.25 2.06
C LEU A 124 2.19 -19.15 2.43
N LEU A 125 2.55 -18.18 3.28
CA LEU A 125 3.90 -18.07 3.84
C LEU A 125 4.17 -19.11 4.93
N HIS A 126 3.13 -19.60 5.63
CA HIS A 126 3.28 -20.58 6.70
C HIS A 126 3.92 -21.88 6.20
N GLY A 127 4.97 -22.31 6.88
CA GLY A 127 5.74 -23.51 6.57
C GLY A 127 6.76 -23.34 5.45
N ARG A 128 6.80 -22.19 4.75
CA ARG A 128 7.82 -21.95 3.72
C ARG A 128 9.19 -21.68 4.34
N PRO A 129 10.30 -22.09 3.69
CA PRO A 129 11.63 -21.69 4.10
C PRO A 129 11.76 -20.16 4.05
N ALA A 130 12.19 -19.56 5.17
CA ALA A 130 12.23 -18.13 5.39
C ALA A 130 12.96 -17.35 4.27
N THR A 131 14.15 -17.81 3.88
CA THR A 131 15.00 -17.14 2.89
C THR A 131 14.58 -17.41 1.43
N ALA A 132 13.55 -18.22 1.21
CA ALA A 132 13.05 -18.61 -0.12
C ALA A 132 11.55 -18.27 -0.34
N ALA A 133 11.00 -17.35 0.46
CA ALA A 133 9.58 -16.97 0.41
C ALA A 133 9.31 -15.58 -0.21
N VAL A 134 10.36 -14.87 -0.66
CA VAL A 134 10.26 -13.51 -1.22
C VAL A 134 9.40 -13.43 -2.49
N ASP A 135 9.25 -14.53 -3.22
CA ASP A 135 8.41 -14.60 -4.42
C ASP A 135 6.93 -14.30 -4.12
N LEU A 136 6.43 -14.66 -2.94
CA LEU A 136 5.07 -14.29 -2.53
C LEU A 136 5.01 -12.80 -2.15
N ALA A 137 6.03 -12.29 -1.47
CA ALA A 137 6.08 -10.89 -1.06
C ALA A 137 6.02 -9.93 -2.27
N GLU A 138 6.78 -10.23 -3.32
CA GLU A 138 6.78 -9.46 -4.58
C GLU A 138 5.42 -9.43 -5.31
N ARG A 139 4.49 -10.30 -4.93
CA ARG A 139 3.17 -10.49 -5.58
C ARG A 139 2.01 -10.06 -4.69
N ILE A 140 2.29 -9.44 -3.54
CA ILE A 140 1.27 -8.86 -2.65
C ILE A 140 0.51 -7.74 -3.36
N SER A 141 1.20 -6.73 -3.90
CA SER A 141 0.56 -5.69 -4.71
C SER A 141 1.24 -5.62 -6.06
N GLY A 142 0.46 -5.60 -7.15
CA GLY A 142 0.99 -5.69 -8.52
C GLY A 142 1.87 -4.51 -8.93
N ASP A 143 1.72 -3.38 -8.22
CA ASP A 143 2.45 -2.12 -8.41
C ASP A 143 3.58 -1.91 -7.40
N THR A 144 3.65 -2.71 -6.34
CA THR A 144 4.53 -2.52 -5.16
C THR A 144 5.32 -3.80 -4.87
N SER A 145 6.03 -4.30 -5.89
CA SER A 145 6.81 -5.53 -5.79
C SER A 145 8.09 -5.34 -4.97
N ALA A 146 8.87 -4.30 -5.25
CA ALA A 146 10.17 -4.06 -4.63
C ALA A 146 10.05 -3.72 -3.15
N ALA A 147 9.13 -2.82 -2.77
CA ALA A 147 9.00 -2.42 -1.37
C ALA A 147 8.51 -3.57 -0.48
N HIS A 148 7.59 -4.41 -0.96
CA HIS A 148 7.20 -5.63 -0.22
C HIS A 148 8.33 -6.66 -0.17
N ALA A 149 9.11 -6.84 -1.25
CA ALA A 149 10.27 -7.72 -1.23
C ALA A 149 11.31 -7.27 -0.20
N LEU A 150 11.55 -5.96 -0.11
CA LEU A 150 12.46 -5.37 0.87
C LEU A 150 11.93 -5.51 2.29
N ALA A 151 10.65 -5.17 2.54
CA ALA A 151 10.06 -5.30 3.88
C ALA A 151 10.09 -6.75 4.36
N HIS A 152 9.77 -7.71 3.48
CA HIS A 152 9.89 -9.13 3.78
C HIS A 152 11.33 -9.53 4.09
N SER A 153 12.28 -9.12 3.25
CA SER A 153 13.70 -9.47 3.41
C SER A 153 14.27 -8.90 4.72
N LEU A 154 13.94 -7.66 5.06
CA LEU A 154 14.34 -7.04 6.33
C LEU A 154 13.75 -7.77 7.54
N ALA A 155 12.49 -8.21 7.47
CA ALA A 155 11.87 -8.96 8.57
C ALA A 155 12.57 -10.30 8.81
N ILE A 156 13.00 -10.98 7.73
CA ILE A 156 13.75 -12.23 7.81
C ILE A 156 15.18 -11.98 8.30
N GLU A 157 15.83 -10.91 7.80
CA GLU A 157 17.18 -10.51 8.22
C GLU A 157 17.24 -10.16 9.70
N ASP A 158 16.27 -9.38 10.19
CA ASP A 158 16.12 -9.03 11.61
C ASP A 158 15.89 -10.29 12.47
N ALA A 159 15.02 -11.21 12.02
CA ALA A 159 14.76 -12.47 12.73
C ALA A 159 16.00 -13.37 12.82
N LEU A 160 16.86 -13.35 11.82
CA LEU A 160 18.04 -14.21 11.70
C LEU A 160 19.35 -13.53 12.11
N GLY A 161 19.33 -12.25 12.51
CA GLY A 161 20.53 -11.48 12.83
C GLY A 161 21.48 -11.31 11.64
N ILE A 162 20.93 -11.22 10.43
CA ILE A 162 21.72 -11.02 9.20
C ILE A 162 21.99 -9.53 9.04
N GLU A 163 23.23 -9.11 9.27
CA GLU A 163 23.69 -7.75 8.99
C GLU A 163 24.25 -7.66 7.57
N LEU A 164 23.84 -6.62 6.84
CA LEU A 164 24.28 -6.39 5.47
C LEU A 164 25.12 -5.11 5.37
N PRO A 165 26.11 -5.07 4.47
CA PRO A 165 26.87 -3.86 4.23
C PRO A 165 26.00 -2.70 3.76
N HIS A 166 26.44 -1.47 4.06
CA HIS A 166 25.72 -0.25 3.68
C HIS A 166 25.47 -0.15 2.16
N GLU A 167 26.41 -0.60 1.32
CA GLU A 167 26.24 -0.59 -0.13
C GLU A 167 25.05 -1.44 -0.60
N VAL A 168 24.73 -2.53 0.12
CA VAL A 168 23.57 -3.38 -0.18
C VAL A 168 22.27 -2.64 0.11
N HIS A 169 22.20 -1.93 1.24
CA HIS A 169 21.05 -1.09 1.58
C HIS A 169 20.87 0.06 0.59
N ARG A 170 21.96 0.67 0.09
CA ARG A 170 21.89 1.69 -0.98
C ARG A 170 21.26 1.14 -2.26
N LEU A 171 21.70 -0.03 -2.72
CA LEU A 171 21.15 -0.66 -3.92
C LEU A 171 19.68 -1.06 -3.76
N ARG A 172 19.30 -1.55 -2.58
CA ARG A 172 17.89 -1.84 -2.26
C ARG A 172 17.03 -0.58 -2.25
N ALA A 173 17.54 0.52 -1.68
CA ALA A 173 16.87 1.82 -1.73
C ALA A 173 16.70 2.30 -3.18
N LEU A 174 17.73 2.18 -4.02
CA LEU A 174 17.64 2.50 -5.45
C LEU A 174 16.50 1.72 -6.14
N ILE A 175 16.39 0.41 -5.89
CA ILE A 175 15.32 -0.41 -6.47
C ILE A 175 13.94 0.09 -6.02
N VAL A 176 13.76 0.43 -4.74
CA VAL A 176 12.49 0.97 -4.23
C VAL A 176 12.18 2.35 -4.82
N GLU A 177 13.18 3.20 -5.05
CA GLU A 177 12.97 4.50 -5.71
C GLU A 177 12.62 4.36 -7.20
N LEU A 178 13.21 3.39 -7.91
CA LEU A 178 12.79 3.06 -9.28
C LEU A 178 11.33 2.57 -9.35
N GLU A 179 10.87 1.86 -8.31
CA GLU A 179 9.46 1.51 -8.15
C GLU A 179 8.57 2.74 -7.92
N ARG A 180 9.02 3.66 -7.07
CA ARG A 180 8.31 4.90 -6.79
C ARG A 180 8.10 5.75 -8.05
N LEU A 181 9.13 5.87 -8.89
CA LEU A 181 9.07 6.66 -10.12
C LEU A 181 7.97 6.19 -11.08
N TYR A 182 7.94 4.90 -11.45
CA TYR A 182 6.96 4.46 -12.46
C TYR A 182 5.52 4.52 -11.94
N ASN A 183 5.33 4.38 -10.63
CA ASN A 183 4.01 4.49 -10.01
C ASN A 183 3.51 5.93 -9.94
N HIS A 184 4.35 6.88 -9.52
CA HIS A 184 3.97 8.29 -9.52
C HIS A 184 3.69 8.82 -10.93
N ALA A 185 4.50 8.45 -11.93
CA ALA A 185 4.22 8.80 -13.32
C ALA A 185 2.84 8.28 -13.76
N ALA A 186 2.53 7.01 -13.47
CA ALA A 186 1.23 6.41 -13.80
C ALA A 186 0.06 7.16 -13.15
N ASP A 187 0.19 7.49 -11.86
CA ASP A 187 -0.88 8.11 -11.07
C ASP A 187 -1.15 9.56 -11.45
N LEU A 188 -0.12 10.35 -11.76
CA LEU A 188 -0.29 11.72 -12.25
C LEU A 188 -1.05 11.74 -13.58
N GLY A 189 -0.73 10.81 -14.49
CA GLY A 189 -1.46 10.65 -15.74
C GLY A 189 -2.91 10.20 -15.54
N ALA A 190 -3.13 9.22 -14.67
CA ALA A 190 -4.47 8.70 -14.39
C ALA A 190 -5.42 9.75 -13.79
N LEU A 191 -4.92 10.63 -12.92
CA LEU A 191 -5.74 11.71 -12.36
C LEU A 191 -6.15 12.73 -13.42
N ALA A 192 -5.24 13.10 -14.31
CA ALA A 192 -5.57 13.96 -15.43
C ALA A 192 -6.62 13.30 -16.33
N ASN A 193 -6.51 11.98 -16.55
CA ASN A 193 -7.48 11.22 -17.34
C ASN A 193 -8.89 11.21 -16.72
N ASP A 194 -9.00 11.11 -15.40
CA ASP A 194 -10.29 11.03 -14.68
C ASP A 194 -11.10 12.33 -14.77
N VAL A 195 -10.46 13.43 -15.13
CA VAL A 195 -11.11 14.73 -15.45
C VAL A 195 -11.14 15.01 -16.95
N GLY A 196 -10.87 13.99 -17.78
CA GLY A 196 -10.98 14.06 -19.24
C GLY A 196 -9.73 14.57 -19.97
N TYR A 197 -8.61 14.80 -19.28
CA TYR A 197 -7.38 15.28 -19.90
C TYR A 197 -6.45 14.13 -20.34
N SER A 198 -6.91 13.38 -21.35
CA SER A 198 -6.24 12.18 -21.86
C SER A 198 -4.85 12.44 -22.46
N LEU A 199 -4.56 13.66 -22.91
CA LEU A 199 -3.24 14.03 -23.43
C LEU A 199 -2.15 13.88 -22.36
N ALA A 200 -2.36 14.46 -21.17
CA ALA A 200 -1.43 14.34 -20.06
C ALA A 200 -1.21 12.87 -19.66
N ASN A 201 -2.29 12.07 -19.67
CA ASN A 201 -2.20 10.64 -19.41
C ASN A 201 -1.33 9.91 -20.46
N ALA A 202 -1.49 10.20 -21.74
CA ALA A 202 -0.69 9.57 -22.79
C ALA A 202 0.81 9.85 -22.62
N HIS A 203 1.19 11.10 -22.32
CA HIS A 203 2.59 11.44 -22.05
C HIS A 203 3.12 10.78 -20.77
N ALA A 204 2.32 10.75 -19.70
CA ALA A 204 2.68 10.07 -18.46
C ALA A 204 2.85 8.54 -18.63
N GLN A 205 2.00 7.88 -19.42
CA GLN A 205 2.15 6.44 -19.72
C GLN A 205 3.38 6.16 -20.59
N ARG A 206 3.77 7.06 -21.49
CA ARG A 206 5.05 6.95 -22.22
C ARG A 206 6.24 7.00 -21.26
N ILE A 207 6.24 7.95 -20.31
CA ILE A 207 7.28 8.06 -19.27
C ILE A 207 7.34 6.80 -18.43
N ARG A 208 6.18 6.31 -17.97
CA ARG A 208 6.06 5.03 -17.24
C ARG A 208 6.62 3.86 -18.03
N GLU A 209 6.27 3.72 -19.31
CA GLU A 209 6.77 2.65 -20.17
C GLU A 209 8.31 2.69 -20.31
N ASN A 210 8.87 3.89 -20.48
CA ASN A 210 10.33 4.08 -20.52
C ASN A 210 10.99 3.60 -19.22
N LEU A 211 10.44 3.99 -18.05
CA LEU A 211 10.91 3.53 -16.75
C LEU A 211 10.83 1.99 -16.62
N LEU A 212 9.71 1.37 -17.04
CA LEU A 212 9.55 -0.09 -16.97
C LEU A 212 10.54 -0.85 -17.87
N ARG A 213 10.89 -0.31 -19.04
CA ARG A 213 11.94 -0.88 -19.91
C ARG A 213 13.32 -0.79 -19.26
N ARG A 214 13.63 0.36 -18.63
CA ARG A 214 14.88 0.56 -17.87
C ARG A 214 14.96 -0.40 -16.70
N ASN A 215 13.88 -0.57 -15.94
CA ASN A 215 13.80 -1.53 -14.84
C ASN A 215 14.09 -2.96 -15.30
N ALA A 216 13.63 -3.36 -16.50
CA ALA A 216 13.96 -4.65 -17.09
C ALA A 216 15.45 -4.77 -17.46
N ALA A 217 16.10 -3.69 -17.90
CA ALA A 217 17.55 -3.69 -18.11
C ALA A 217 18.32 -3.76 -16.78
N VAL A 218 17.87 -3.04 -15.75
CA VAL A 218 18.49 -2.96 -14.41
C VAL A 218 18.38 -4.26 -13.63
N THR A 219 17.22 -4.93 -13.64
CA THR A 219 16.97 -6.11 -12.78
C THR A 219 16.67 -7.39 -13.57
N GLY A 220 16.33 -7.27 -14.85
CA GLY A 220 15.78 -8.36 -15.64
C GLY A 220 14.26 -8.49 -15.60
N HIS A 221 13.57 -7.65 -14.83
CA HIS A 221 12.12 -7.67 -14.73
C HIS A 221 11.55 -6.25 -14.73
N ARG A 222 10.47 -6.03 -15.49
CA ARG A 222 9.84 -4.69 -15.64
C ARG A 222 9.33 -4.11 -14.31
N LEU A 223 8.88 -4.99 -13.41
CA LEU A 223 8.44 -4.68 -12.05
C LEU A 223 9.50 -5.02 -10.98
N LEU A 224 10.78 -5.04 -11.35
CA LEU A 224 11.92 -5.13 -10.40
C LEU A 224 12.02 -6.43 -9.57
N ARG A 225 11.20 -7.44 -9.88
CA ARG A 225 11.19 -8.74 -9.21
C ARG A 225 12.50 -9.51 -9.38
N GLY A 226 12.88 -10.24 -8.34
CA GLY A 226 14.09 -11.05 -8.25
C GLY A 226 15.33 -10.26 -7.83
N ALA A 227 15.25 -8.93 -7.72
CA ALA A 227 16.40 -8.09 -7.40
C ALA A 227 16.73 -8.04 -5.90
N ILE A 228 15.75 -8.29 -5.03
CA ILE A 228 15.89 -8.25 -3.57
C ILE A 228 15.53 -9.62 -2.99
N ARG A 229 16.37 -10.12 -2.09
CA ARG A 229 16.14 -11.36 -1.33
C ARG A 229 16.70 -11.22 0.08
N ALA A 230 16.22 -12.02 1.03
CA ALA A 230 16.83 -12.08 2.36
C ALA A 230 18.33 -12.37 2.25
N GLY A 231 19.15 -11.50 2.83
CA GLY A 231 20.61 -11.56 2.78
C GLY A 231 21.25 -11.09 1.48
N GLY A 232 20.52 -10.51 0.52
CA GLY A 232 21.13 -10.13 -0.75
C GLY A 232 20.39 -9.14 -1.64
N VAL A 233 21.11 -8.70 -2.67
CA VAL A 233 20.62 -7.85 -3.76
C VAL A 233 21.35 -8.22 -5.04
N ALA A 234 20.69 -8.12 -6.19
CA ALA A 234 21.30 -8.38 -7.49
C ALA A 234 20.74 -7.46 -8.56
N LEU A 235 21.61 -6.64 -9.17
CA LEU A 235 21.30 -5.84 -10.35
C LEU A 235 22.15 -6.35 -11.52
N ARG A 236 21.62 -6.20 -12.75
CA ARG A 236 22.32 -6.45 -14.01
C ARG A 236 23.11 -5.24 -14.47
N ALA A 237 22.63 -4.04 -14.14
CA ALA A 237 23.26 -2.76 -14.45
C ALA A 237 22.73 -1.69 -13.49
N LEU A 238 23.49 -0.62 -13.29
CA LEU A 238 22.97 0.62 -12.70
C LEU A 238 22.16 1.38 -13.77
N PRO A 239 21.08 2.10 -13.39
CA PRO A 239 20.37 2.96 -14.32
C PRO A 239 21.23 4.16 -14.72
N ASP A 240 21.05 4.63 -15.95
CA ASP A 240 21.68 5.84 -16.46
C ASP A 240 21.07 7.09 -15.79
N THR A 241 21.93 7.93 -15.22
CA THR A 241 21.53 9.10 -14.43
C THR A 241 21.04 10.26 -15.29
N ASP A 242 21.57 10.45 -16.49
CA ASP A 242 21.14 11.50 -17.42
C ASP A 242 19.74 11.18 -17.94
N GLU A 243 19.47 9.91 -18.20
CA GLU A 243 18.15 9.45 -18.62
C GLU A 243 17.08 9.59 -17.52
N LEU A 244 17.44 9.33 -16.25
CA LEU A 244 16.56 9.59 -15.12
C LEU A 244 16.28 11.09 -14.96
N ALA A 245 17.29 11.94 -15.14
CA ALA A 245 17.14 13.40 -15.13
C ALA A 245 16.14 13.86 -16.21
N ALA A 246 16.33 13.36 -17.43
CA ALA A 246 15.48 13.70 -18.57
C ALA A 246 14.01 13.30 -18.34
N LEU A 247 13.76 12.12 -17.75
CA LEU A 247 12.41 11.67 -17.41
C LEU A 247 11.76 12.52 -16.31
N ALA A 248 12.54 13.05 -15.36
CA ALA A 248 12.05 13.98 -14.35
C ALA A 248 11.67 15.34 -14.94
N VAL A 249 12.47 15.87 -15.86
CA VAL A 249 12.12 17.09 -16.60
C VAL A 249 10.85 16.88 -17.44
N ASP A 250 10.76 15.77 -18.17
CA ASP A 250 9.61 15.42 -19.01
C ASP A 250 8.32 15.31 -18.17
N LEU A 251 8.37 14.64 -17.01
CA LEU A 251 7.20 14.55 -16.13
C LEU A 251 6.82 15.91 -15.50
N ALA A 252 7.80 16.74 -15.16
CA ALA A 252 7.56 18.08 -14.65
C ALA A 252 6.86 18.97 -15.68
N GLU A 253 7.22 18.85 -16.97
CA GLU A 253 6.52 19.53 -18.07
C GLU A 253 5.07 19.05 -18.18
N VAL A 254 4.84 17.73 -18.16
CA VAL A 254 3.48 17.15 -18.16
C VAL A 254 2.66 17.68 -16.99
N ALA A 255 3.22 17.72 -15.79
CA ALA A 255 2.54 18.24 -14.60
C ALA A 255 2.24 19.74 -14.71
N THR A 256 3.17 20.52 -15.27
CA THR A 256 2.98 21.96 -15.51
C THR A 256 1.83 22.20 -16.48
N LEU A 257 1.81 21.49 -17.62
CA LEU A 257 0.71 21.58 -18.59
C LEU A 257 -0.63 21.11 -18.01
N THR A 258 -0.60 20.07 -17.17
CA THR A 258 -1.78 19.56 -16.46
C THR A 258 -2.37 20.61 -15.54
N LEU A 259 -1.55 21.26 -14.72
CA LEU A 259 -2.01 22.26 -13.75
C LEU A 259 -2.30 23.63 -14.37
N ALA A 260 -1.75 23.94 -15.55
CA ALA A 260 -2.10 25.13 -16.32
C ALA A 260 -3.48 25.03 -17.00
N ASN A 261 -4.04 23.84 -17.10
CA ASN A 261 -5.39 23.64 -17.60
C ASN A 261 -6.42 23.95 -16.50
N SER A 262 -7.21 25.02 -16.69
CA SER A 262 -8.17 25.47 -15.68
C SER A 262 -9.23 24.41 -15.35
N VAL A 263 -9.69 23.62 -16.34
CA VAL A 263 -10.69 22.57 -16.11
C VAL A 263 -10.13 21.47 -15.21
N VAL A 264 -8.86 21.13 -15.38
CA VAL A 264 -8.20 20.16 -14.50
C VAL A 264 -8.02 20.73 -13.10
N TYR A 265 -7.51 21.97 -13.02
CA TYR A 265 -7.27 22.64 -11.75
C TYR A 265 -8.56 22.76 -10.92
N ASP A 266 -9.65 23.21 -11.54
CA ASP A 266 -10.97 23.38 -10.90
C ASP A 266 -11.54 22.06 -10.36
N ARG A 267 -11.20 20.92 -10.99
CA ARG A 267 -11.63 19.59 -10.52
C ARG A 267 -10.72 19.02 -9.43
N PHE A 268 -9.47 19.49 -9.33
CA PHE A 268 -8.52 19.00 -8.33
C PHE A 268 -8.61 19.81 -7.02
N ALA A 269 -8.68 21.14 -7.13
CA ALA A 269 -8.68 22.04 -5.98
C ALA A 269 -10.00 21.93 -5.19
N GLY A 270 -9.90 21.71 -3.88
CA GLY A 270 -11.05 21.60 -2.98
C GLY A 270 -11.84 20.29 -3.09
N THR A 271 -11.47 19.38 -3.99
CA THR A 271 -12.17 18.09 -4.16
C THR A 271 -11.65 17.05 -3.18
N ALA A 272 -12.57 16.40 -2.47
CA ALA A 272 -12.29 15.31 -1.53
C ALA A 272 -11.16 15.63 -0.53
N VAL A 273 -11.37 16.72 0.22
CA VAL A 273 -10.49 17.20 1.28
C VAL A 273 -10.46 16.20 2.44
N LEU A 274 -9.28 15.78 2.85
CA LEU A 274 -9.04 15.05 4.10
C LEU A 274 -8.36 16.00 5.09
N HIS A 275 -9.07 16.36 6.17
CA HIS A 275 -8.50 17.25 7.17
C HIS A 275 -7.38 16.57 7.98
N PRO A 276 -6.38 17.33 8.47
CA PRO A 276 -5.28 16.78 9.26
C PRO A 276 -5.72 15.98 10.49
N ASP A 277 -6.75 16.45 11.21
CA ASP A 277 -7.29 15.79 12.39
C ASP A 277 -7.92 14.42 12.06
N ASP A 278 -8.65 14.35 10.94
CA ASP A 278 -9.22 13.09 10.44
C ASP A 278 -8.13 12.13 10.00
N ALA A 279 -7.14 12.63 9.24
CA ALA A 279 -5.99 11.84 8.82
C ALA A 279 -5.23 11.27 10.04
N SER A 280 -5.07 12.06 11.10
CA SER A 280 -4.38 11.68 12.32
C SER A 280 -5.19 10.64 13.11
N ALA A 281 -6.49 10.88 13.30
CA ALA A 281 -7.38 9.97 14.00
C ALA A 281 -7.50 8.60 13.31
N LEU A 282 -7.47 8.60 11.97
CA LEU A 282 -7.48 7.37 11.17
C LEU A 282 -6.11 6.69 11.08
N GLY A 283 -5.04 7.38 11.48
CA GLY A 283 -3.66 6.88 11.41
C GLY A 283 -3.15 6.75 9.99
N CYS A 284 -3.52 7.66 9.09
CA CYS A 284 -3.09 7.65 7.69
C CYS A 284 -1.56 7.67 7.57
N LEU A 285 -1.05 7.05 6.51
CA LEU A 285 0.39 6.93 6.22
C LEU A 285 0.70 7.41 4.79
N GLY A 286 1.98 7.68 4.55
CA GLY A 286 2.50 7.97 3.21
C GLY A 286 2.00 9.28 2.63
N TYR A 287 1.89 9.36 1.30
CA TYR A 287 1.52 10.61 0.64
C TYR A 287 0.12 11.10 1.00
N VAL A 288 -0.80 10.21 1.43
CA VAL A 288 -2.14 10.62 1.90
C VAL A 288 -2.02 11.42 3.22
N ALA A 289 -1.19 10.95 4.14
CA ALA A 289 -0.89 11.65 5.37
C ALA A 289 -0.15 12.96 5.10
N ARG A 290 0.90 12.91 4.27
CA ARG A 290 1.73 14.07 3.92
C ARG A 290 0.99 15.15 3.14
N ALA A 291 0.04 14.77 2.29
CA ALA A 291 -0.83 15.72 1.60
C ALA A 291 -1.88 16.36 2.52
N SER A 292 -2.08 15.81 3.72
CA SER A 292 -3.01 16.30 4.75
C SER A 292 -2.27 16.91 5.94
N GLY A 293 -1.03 17.37 5.75
CA GLY A 293 -0.22 18.07 6.76
C GLY A 293 0.47 17.19 7.80
N LEU A 294 0.40 15.86 7.70
CA LEU A 294 1.06 14.95 8.64
C LEU A 294 2.45 14.53 8.15
N ARG A 295 3.46 14.68 9.02
CA ARG A 295 4.79 14.13 8.76
C ARG A 295 4.79 12.62 9.04
N SER A 296 4.99 11.82 7.99
CA SER A 296 5.11 10.37 8.05
C SER A 296 5.95 9.91 6.86
N ASP A 297 7.15 9.38 7.11
CA ASP A 297 8.02 8.82 6.07
C ASP A 297 9.02 7.82 6.71
N ALA A 298 8.85 6.53 6.42
CA ALA A 298 9.71 5.51 7.01
C ALA A 298 11.17 5.57 6.50
N ARG A 299 11.48 6.31 5.42
CA ARG A 299 12.87 6.55 5.00
C ARG A 299 13.62 7.45 5.98
N VAL A 300 12.89 8.25 6.76
CA VAL A 300 13.44 9.16 7.77
C VAL A 300 13.27 8.59 9.18
N GLU A 301 12.10 8.02 9.47
CA GLU A 301 11.76 7.50 10.80
C GLU A 301 12.38 6.12 11.09
N HIS A 302 12.54 5.30 10.06
CA HIS A 302 13.04 3.92 10.14
C HIS A 302 14.06 3.61 9.02
N PRO A 303 15.14 4.41 8.86
CA PRO A 303 16.09 4.22 7.79
C PRO A 303 16.87 2.90 7.97
N THR A 304 16.94 2.10 6.91
CA THR A 304 17.94 1.02 6.83
C THR A 304 19.35 1.57 6.60
N ILE A 305 19.44 2.76 6.00
CA ILE A 305 20.65 3.54 5.81
C ILE A 305 20.28 5.01 5.69
N VAL A 306 21.14 5.90 6.20
CA VAL A 306 20.98 7.34 6.05
C VAL A 306 21.25 7.77 4.61
N LEU A 307 20.27 8.40 3.99
CA LEU A 307 20.31 8.96 2.64
C LEU A 307 19.78 10.39 2.65
N PRO A 308 20.11 11.22 1.64
CA PRO A 308 19.60 12.60 1.55
C PRO A 308 18.13 12.62 1.09
N ILE A 309 17.22 12.25 1.97
CA ILE A 309 15.77 12.23 1.70
C ILE A 309 15.22 13.65 1.75
N THR A 310 14.52 14.06 0.69
CA THR A 310 13.71 15.28 0.68
C THR A 310 12.30 14.94 1.17
N GLU A 311 11.89 15.47 2.32
CA GLU A 311 10.53 15.33 2.83
C GLU A 311 9.57 16.25 2.07
N ILE A 312 8.49 15.68 1.53
CA ILE A 312 7.49 16.39 0.72
C ILE A 312 6.15 16.32 1.42
N GLY A 313 5.44 17.45 1.52
CA GLY A 313 4.09 17.50 2.10
C GLY A 313 3.30 18.71 1.65
N ALA A 314 1.99 18.67 1.92
CA ALA A 314 1.05 19.75 1.64
C ALA A 314 -0.01 19.80 2.76
N PRO A 315 -0.63 20.96 3.05
CA PRO A 315 -1.58 21.07 4.16
C PRO A 315 -3.05 20.88 3.74
N ASP A 316 -3.37 20.95 2.45
CA ASP A 316 -4.75 21.16 1.98
C ASP A 316 -5.60 19.89 1.92
N GLY A 317 -4.99 18.71 1.84
CA GLY A 317 -5.69 17.42 1.94
C GLY A 317 -6.62 17.08 0.77
N ASP A 318 -6.69 17.89 -0.28
CA ASP A 318 -7.53 17.66 -1.47
C ASP A 318 -6.81 16.81 -2.55
N VAL A 319 -7.49 16.63 -3.69
CA VAL A 319 -6.90 15.95 -4.85
C VAL A 319 -5.65 16.69 -5.36
N LEU A 320 -5.65 18.02 -5.36
CA LEU A 320 -4.52 18.84 -5.80
C LEU A 320 -3.28 18.65 -4.91
N ALA A 321 -3.44 18.63 -3.59
CA ALA A 321 -2.39 18.34 -2.62
C ALA A 321 -1.80 16.95 -2.85
N ARG A 322 -2.64 15.92 -3.02
CA ARG A 322 -2.17 14.56 -3.34
C ARG A 322 -1.47 14.48 -4.70
N TYR A 323 -1.91 15.25 -5.69
CA TYR A 323 -1.27 15.34 -7.01
C TYR A 323 0.12 15.98 -6.92
N THR A 324 0.22 17.14 -6.25
CA THR A 324 1.47 17.91 -6.13
C THR A 324 2.51 17.19 -5.28
N VAL A 325 2.12 16.55 -4.17
CA VAL A 325 3.01 15.69 -3.38
C VAL A 325 3.63 14.59 -4.24
N ARG A 326 2.84 13.90 -5.08
CA ARG A 326 3.37 12.85 -5.96
C ARG A 326 4.27 13.38 -7.09
N ARG A 327 3.98 14.57 -7.62
CA ARG A 327 4.86 15.27 -8.58
C ARG A 327 6.22 15.55 -7.95
N ASP A 328 6.22 16.10 -6.74
CA ASP A 328 7.44 16.51 -6.06
C ASP A 328 8.22 15.31 -5.52
N GLU A 329 7.53 14.25 -5.08
CA GLU A 329 8.14 12.96 -4.74
C GLU A 329 8.81 12.31 -5.95
N PHE A 330 8.23 12.39 -7.15
CA PHE A 330 8.92 11.89 -8.35
C PHE A 330 10.26 12.59 -8.58
N ALA A 331 10.27 13.93 -8.47
CA ALA A 331 11.51 14.70 -8.63
C ALA A 331 12.54 14.36 -7.54
N ALA A 332 12.10 14.25 -6.29
CA ALA A 332 12.95 13.85 -5.17
C ALA A 332 13.51 12.43 -5.33
N SER A 333 12.69 11.47 -5.78
CA SER A 333 13.13 10.10 -6.05
C SER A 333 14.12 10.01 -7.20
N ALA A 334 13.95 10.79 -8.25
CA ALA A 334 14.89 10.84 -9.36
C ALA A 334 16.26 11.36 -8.88
N ALA A 335 16.26 12.46 -8.13
CA ALA A 335 17.48 13.03 -7.54
C ALA A 335 18.17 12.06 -6.55
N LEU A 336 17.39 11.37 -5.72
CA LEU A 336 17.93 10.37 -4.80
C LEU A 336 18.52 9.17 -5.54
N ALA A 337 17.84 8.67 -6.58
CA ALA A 337 18.35 7.59 -7.41
C ALA A 337 19.66 7.97 -8.10
N GLN A 338 19.75 9.19 -8.66
CA GLN A 338 20.98 9.72 -9.23
C GLN A 338 22.10 9.78 -8.20
N HIS A 339 21.84 10.36 -7.03
CA HIS A 339 22.81 10.41 -5.94
C HIS A 339 23.33 9.01 -5.57
N ILE A 340 22.45 8.03 -5.43
CA ILE A 340 22.85 6.65 -5.09
C ILE A 340 23.75 6.06 -6.17
N VAL A 341 23.44 6.26 -7.46
CA VAL A 341 24.23 5.73 -8.57
C VAL A 341 25.59 6.40 -8.67
N GLU A 342 25.66 7.73 -8.62
CA GLU A 342 26.90 8.51 -8.79
C GLU A 342 27.91 8.26 -7.67
N SER A 343 27.41 7.99 -6.47
CA SER A 343 28.22 7.68 -5.30
C SER A 343 28.42 6.17 -5.07
N HIS A 344 27.89 5.31 -5.94
CA HIS A 344 28.05 3.87 -5.80
C HIS A 344 29.49 3.46 -6.13
N THR A 345 30.06 2.63 -5.27
CA THR A 345 31.36 1.99 -5.50
C THR A 345 31.24 0.53 -5.14
N GLY A 346 31.86 -0.34 -5.94
CA GLY A 346 31.91 -1.78 -5.67
C GLY A 346 30.94 -2.60 -6.50
N PRO A 347 30.62 -3.83 -6.07
CA PRO A 347 29.78 -4.74 -6.81
C PRO A 347 28.29 -4.35 -6.69
N ILE A 348 27.56 -4.64 -7.76
CA ILE A 348 26.09 -4.46 -7.86
C ILE A 348 25.31 -5.75 -7.54
N GLU A 349 26.02 -6.79 -7.09
CA GLU A 349 25.46 -8.04 -6.61
C GLU A 349 26.10 -8.40 -5.27
N TYR A 350 25.26 -8.85 -4.34
CA TYR A 350 25.68 -9.34 -3.02
C TYR A 350 24.79 -10.49 -2.57
N ALA A 351 25.41 -11.48 -1.92
CA ALA A 351 24.73 -12.56 -1.25
C ALA A 351 25.48 -12.91 0.06
N ALA A 352 24.81 -12.74 1.18
CA ALA A 352 25.30 -13.19 2.47
C ALA A 352 25.39 -14.72 2.51
N THR A 353 26.34 -15.23 3.28
CA THR A 353 26.34 -16.65 3.64
C THR A 353 25.25 -16.89 4.67
N LEU A 354 24.28 -17.75 4.35
CA LEU A 354 23.18 -18.08 5.25
C LEU A 354 23.61 -19.20 6.21
N HIS A 355 23.29 -19.03 7.49
CA HIS A 355 23.57 -20.03 8.51
C HIS A 355 22.27 -20.77 8.89
N PRO A 356 22.36 -22.05 9.31
CA PRO A 356 21.21 -22.77 9.84
C PRO A 356 20.58 -22.01 11.01
N VAL A 357 19.26 -21.97 11.04
CA VAL A 357 18.52 -21.41 12.16
C VAL A 357 18.69 -22.37 13.34
N GLY A 358 19.10 -21.85 14.50
CA GLY A 358 19.42 -22.67 15.68
C GLY A 358 18.43 -22.52 16.82
N ALA A 359 17.50 -21.57 16.71
CA ALA A 359 16.49 -21.26 17.71
C ALA A 359 15.30 -20.56 17.05
N PRO A 360 14.08 -20.65 17.62
CA PRO A 360 12.96 -19.85 17.15
C PRO A 360 13.25 -18.36 17.33
N SER A 361 12.83 -17.57 16.36
CA SER A 361 13.06 -16.13 16.36
C SER A 361 11.91 -15.38 15.70
N SER A 362 11.93 -14.05 15.81
CA SER A 362 10.97 -13.19 15.12
C SER A 362 11.66 -11.91 14.69
N GLY A 363 11.18 -11.31 13.60
CA GLY A 363 11.74 -10.06 13.11
C GLY A 363 10.72 -9.19 12.41
N ILE A 364 11.10 -7.94 12.21
CA ILE A 364 10.28 -6.89 11.61
C ILE A 364 11.04 -6.19 10.48
N GLY A 365 10.33 -5.90 9.40
CA GLY A 365 10.84 -5.10 8.30
C GLY A 365 9.89 -3.94 8.02
N ILE A 366 10.45 -2.74 7.98
CA ILE A 366 9.72 -1.50 7.76
C ILE A 366 10.32 -0.80 6.54
N VAL A 367 9.47 -0.47 5.56
CA VAL A 367 9.90 0.17 4.31
C VAL A 367 8.87 1.19 3.88
N GLU A 368 9.32 2.38 3.48
CA GLU A 368 8.46 3.34 2.79
C GLU A 368 8.29 2.92 1.32
N GLY A 369 7.18 2.25 1.00
CA GLY A 369 6.74 2.06 -0.38
C GLY A 369 6.26 3.38 -0.99
N TRP A 370 5.90 3.35 -2.27
CA TRP A 370 5.44 4.55 -2.98
C TRP A 370 4.08 5.09 -2.48
N ARG A 371 3.28 4.26 -1.81
CA ARG A 371 2.02 4.65 -1.16
C ARG A 371 2.17 5.09 0.28
N GLY A 372 3.25 4.67 0.95
CA GLY A 372 3.44 4.83 2.39
C GLY A 372 4.19 3.68 3.02
N THR A 373 4.25 3.71 4.35
CA THR A 373 4.98 2.72 5.15
C THR A 373 4.33 1.34 5.10
N ILE A 374 5.12 0.35 4.73
CA ILE A 374 4.82 -1.08 4.70
C ILE A 374 5.53 -1.75 5.86
N VAL A 375 4.83 -2.63 6.57
CA VAL A 375 5.40 -3.42 7.66
C VAL A 375 5.19 -4.90 7.41
N HIS A 376 6.26 -5.68 7.52
CA HIS A 376 6.21 -7.14 7.56
C HIS A 376 6.74 -7.60 8.93
N ARG A 377 6.04 -8.54 9.55
CA ARG A 377 6.54 -9.24 10.75
C ARG A 377 6.50 -10.73 10.53
N VAL A 378 7.57 -11.42 10.89
CA VAL A 378 7.68 -12.87 10.74
C VAL A 378 8.07 -13.55 12.06
N GLU A 379 7.65 -14.79 12.23
CA GLU A 379 8.15 -15.73 13.23
C GLU A 379 8.73 -16.93 12.49
N ILE A 380 9.88 -17.42 12.94
CA ILE A 380 10.64 -18.49 12.29
C ILE A 380 10.90 -19.58 13.33
N ASP A 381 10.73 -20.85 12.97
CA ASP A 381 11.07 -21.99 13.82
C ASP A 381 12.57 -22.37 13.75
N VAL A 382 12.93 -23.40 14.52
CA VAL A 382 14.29 -23.96 14.55
C VAL A 382 14.76 -24.50 13.19
N ASP A 383 13.85 -24.83 12.28
CA ASP A 383 14.17 -25.37 10.96
C ASP A 383 14.25 -24.27 9.90
N GLY A 384 14.14 -23.00 10.29
CA GLY A 384 14.18 -21.85 9.39
C GLY A 384 12.92 -21.69 8.55
N ARG A 385 11.78 -22.22 9.01
CA ARG A 385 10.49 -22.07 8.35
C ARG A 385 9.66 -21.00 9.02
N ILE A 386 8.92 -20.25 8.20
CA ILE A 386 8.01 -19.22 8.69
C ILE A 386 6.85 -19.90 9.41
N THR A 387 6.67 -19.65 10.70
CA THR A 387 5.52 -20.14 11.50
C THR A 387 4.37 -19.14 11.49
N ARG A 388 4.69 -17.85 11.38
CA ARG A 388 3.70 -16.77 11.27
C ARG A 388 4.24 -15.63 10.43
N ALA A 389 3.36 -15.03 9.64
CA ALA A 389 3.62 -13.76 8.96
C ALA A 389 2.45 -12.82 9.21
N LYS A 390 2.74 -11.53 9.44
CA LYS A 390 1.77 -10.44 9.37
C LYS A 390 2.30 -9.43 8.37
N VAL A 391 1.49 -9.08 7.39
CA VAL A 391 1.79 -8.05 6.42
C VAL A 391 0.82 -6.90 6.60
N VAL A 392 1.35 -5.68 6.59
CA VAL A 392 0.56 -4.46 6.69
C VAL A 392 0.98 -3.51 5.59
N ASP A 393 0.10 -3.31 4.61
CA ASP A 393 0.22 -2.30 3.56
C ASP A 393 -0.35 -0.96 4.05
N PRO A 394 0.19 0.21 3.62
CA PRO A 394 -0.36 1.51 3.99
C PRO A 394 -1.84 1.68 3.60
N SER A 395 -2.33 0.94 2.59
CA SER A 395 -3.75 0.90 2.21
C SER A 395 -4.65 0.44 3.35
N TRP A 396 -4.13 -0.41 4.24
CA TRP A 396 -4.83 -0.76 5.48
C TRP A 396 -5.20 0.48 6.29
N PHE A 397 -4.34 1.48 6.39
CA PHE A 397 -4.62 2.69 7.16
C PHE A 397 -5.40 3.73 6.36
N ASN A 398 -5.19 3.78 5.05
CA ASN A 398 -5.67 4.88 4.20
C ASN A 398 -7.06 4.64 3.59
N TRP A 399 -7.51 3.40 3.37
CA TRP A 399 -8.86 3.13 2.82
C TRP A 399 -10.03 3.78 3.59
N PRO A 400 -10.02 3.85 4.94
CA PRO A 400 -11.05 4.53 5.74
C PRO A 400 -11.14 6.03 5.50
N ALA A 401 -10.05 6.65 5.02
CA ALA A 401 -10.01 8.09 4.80
C ALA A 401 -10.80 8.51 3.56
N LEU A 402 -10.89 7.66 2.54
CA LEU A 402 -11.66 7.97 1.33
C LEU A 402 -13.16 8.24 1.64
N PRO A 403 -13.89 7.38 2.39
CA PRO A 403 -15.25 7.70 2.81
C PRO A 403 -15.42 8.99 3.59
N VAL A 404 -14.41 9.39 4.39
CA VAL A 404 -14.44 10.64 5.16
C VAL A 404 -14.26 11.83 4.22
N ALA A 405 -13.25 11.78 3.36
CA ALA A 405 -12.99 12.82 2.36
C ALA A 405 -14.12 12.97 1.33
N MET A 406 -14.92 11.91 1.11
CA MET A 406 -16.07 11.94 0.21
C MET A 406 -17.35 12.49 0.85
N ALA A 407 -17.36 12.76 2.16
CA ALA A 407 -18.52 13.39 2.79
C ALA A 407 -18.76 14.78 2.17
N ASP A 408 -20.01 15.08 1.85
CA ASP A 408 -20.44 16.36 1.26
C ASP A 408 -19.83 16.69 -0.13
N THR A 409 -19.22 15.70 -0.77
CA THR A 409 -18.80 15.77 -2.19
C THR A 409 -19.90 15.24 -3.11
N ILE A 410 -19.74 15.40 -4.43
CA ILE A 410 -20.71 14.90 -5.42
C ILE A 410 -20.30 13.54 -6.00
N VAL A 411 -21.29 12.72 -6.38
CA VAL A 411 -21.07 11.40 -6.98
C VAL A 411 -20.11 11.41 -8.19
N PRO A 412 -20.19 12.38 -9.13
CA PRO A 412 -19.28 12.45 -10.27
C PRO A 412 -17.79 12.64 -9.91
N ASP A 413 -17.47 13.09 -8.70
CA ASP A 413 -16.08 13.25 -8.23
C ASP A 413 -15.51 11.99 -7.61
N PHE A 414 -16.33 10.96 -7.34
CA PHE A 414 -15.86 9.72 -6.75
C PHE A 414 -14.71 9.04 -7.52
N PRO A 415 -14.74 8.90 -8.87
CA PRO A 415 -13.64 8.28 -9.59
C PRO A 415 -12.31 9.00 -9.36
N LEU A 416 -12.32 10.34 -9.47
CA LEU A 416 -11.16 11.19 -9.25
C LEU A 416 -10.64 11.09 -7.81
N ALA A 417 -11.53 11.19 -6.83
CA ALA A 417 -11.17 11.07 -5.43
C ALA A 417 -10.57 9.69 -5.14
N ASN A 418 -11.25 8.61 -5.53
CA ASN A 418 -10.76 7.24 -5.38
C ASN A 418 -9.39 7.05 -6.04
N LYS A 419 -9.16 7.62 -7.23
CA LYS A 419 -7.85 7.60 -7.89
C LYS A 419 -6.81 8.48 -7.20
N SER A 420 -7.19 9.54 -6.51
CA SER A 420 -6.22 10.39 -5.80
C SER A 420 -5.69 9.72 -4.53
N PHE A 421 -6.53 8.93 -3.86
CA PHE A 421 -6.12 8.03 -2.78
C PHE A 421 -5.43 6.79 -3.33
N ASN A 422 -5.88 6.24 -4.46
CA ASN A 422 -5.34 5.09 -5.19
C ASN A 422 -5.03 3.83 -4.36
N GLN A 423 -5.67 3.59 -3.22
CA GLN A 423 -5.23 2.52 -2.31
C GLN A 423 -5.28 1.12 -2.96
N SER A 424 -4.34 0.24 -2.57
CA SER A 424 -4.26 -1.14 -3.03
C SER A 424 -5.39 -1.97 -2.39
N TYR A 425 -6.18 -2.67 -3.21
CA TYR A 425 -7.18 -3.60 -2.68
C TYR A 425 -6.48 -4.86 -2.22
N ALA A 426 -5.59 -5.41 -3.05
CA ALA A 426 -4.79 -6.58 -2.72
C ALA A 426 -3.89 -6.38 -1.48
N GLY A 427 -3.36 -5.18 -1.27
CA GLY A 427 -2.58 -4.82 -0.08
C GLY A 427 -3.43 -4.61 1.18
N ASN A 428 -4.70 -4.21 1.05
CA ASN A 428 -5.62 -4.14 2.19
C ASN A 428 -6.21 -5.50 2.57
N ASP A 429 -6.45 -6.35 1.56
CA ASP A 429 -7.14 -7.62 1.68
C ASP A 429 -6.16 -8.77 1.97
N LEU A 430 -5.22 -8.56 2.91
CA LEU A 430 -4.14 -9.51 3.20
C LEU A 430 -4.55 -10.72 4.04
#